data_AF-A0A9X9Q157-F1
#
_entry.id   AF-A0A9X9Q157-F1
#
_cell.length_a   1.000
_cell.length_b   1.000
_cell.length_c   1.000
_cell.angle_alpha   90.00
_cell.angle_beta   90.00
_cell.angle_gamma   90.00
#
_symmetry.space_group_name_H-M   'P 1'
#
loop_
_entity.id
_entity.type
_entity.pdbx_description
1 polymer ?
#
loop_
_entity_poly.entity_id
_entity_poly.type
_entity_poly.pdbx_seq_one_letter_code
_entity_poly.pdbx_strand_id
1 'polypeptide(L)'
;GARLQPALSPGVWFRPLRPRLLPSATPGRPRPGGRTLASAATSAVSAPDGSTDVSDRILSEPLKHSDFFNVKELFSVRSLFDARVHLGHKAGCRHR
;
A
#
# COMPACT_ATOMS: atom_id res chain seq x y z
N GLY A 1 29.01 23.68 -57.90
CA GLY A 1 29.88 22.88 -57.04
C GLY A 1 30.32 23.72 -55.86
N ALA A 2 30.00 23.29 -54.64
CA ALA A 2 30.72 23.63 -53.41
C ALA A 2 30.24 22.66 -52.33
N ARG A 3 31.07 21.65 -52.07
CA ARG A 3 30.87 20.54 -51.14
C ARG A 3 31.23 21.04 -49.75
N LEU A 4 30.24 21.27 -48.89
CA LEU A 4 30.49 21.53 -47.47
C LEU A 4 30.61 20.19 -46.74
N GLN A 5 31.77 19.99 -46.12
CA GLN A 5 32.17 18.79 -45.40
C GLN A 5 31.46 18.74 -44.04
N PRO A 6 31.06 17.57 -43.53
CA PRO A 6 30.63 17.44 -42.13
C PRO A 6 31.87 17.49 -41.23
N ALA A 7 31.93 18.48 -40.33
CA ALA A 7 32.93 18.49 -39.27
C ALA A 7 32.57 17.41 -38.24
N LEU A 8 33.47 16.42 -38.10
CA LEU A 8 33.39 15.36 -37.10
C LEU A 8 33.57 15.94 -35.69
N SER A 9 32.65 15.58 -34.80
CA SER A 9 32.61 15.94 -33.39
C SER A 9 33.89 15.54 -32.64
N PRO A 10 34.43 16.37 -31.73
CA PRO A 10 35.45 15.91 -30.80
C PRO A 10 34.82 14.98 -29.75
N GLY A 11 35.31 13.74 -29.73
CA GLY A 11 34.83 12.66 -28.89
C GLY A 11 35.01 12.93 -27.39
N VAL A 12 33.91 12.81 -26.65
CA VAL A 12 33.94 12.60 -25.20
C VAL A 12 34.15 11.12 -24.97
N TRP A 13 35.38 10.74 -24.62
CA TRP A 13 35.70 9.38 -24.19
C TRP A 13 35.08 9.17 -22.81
N PHE A 14 33.91 8.54 -22.77
CA PHE A 14 33.33 8.06 -21.53
C PHE A 14 34.26 6.99 -20.94
N ARG A 15 35.00 7.36 -19.88
CA ARG A 15 35.67 6.38 -19.03
C ARG A 15 34.59 5.52 -18.37
N PRO A 16 34.61 4.18 -18.51
CA PRO A 16 33.68 3.35 -17.77
C PRO A 16 34.05 3.42 -16.29
N LEU A 17 33.18 4.03 -15.50
CA LEU A 17 33.21 3.90 -14.05
C LEU A 17 32.91 2.44 -13.74
N ARG A 18 33.94 1.69 -13.29
CA ARG A 18 33.74 0.33 -12.80
C ARG A 18 32.82 0.39 -11.58
N PRO A 19 31.66 -0.30 -11.58
CA PRO A 19 30.89 -0.45 -10.37
C PRO A 19 31.73 -1.25 -9.37
N ARG A 20 31.99 -0.68 -8.19
CA ARG A 20 32.45 -1.49 -7.06
C ARG A 20 31.26 -2.37 -6.67
N LEU A 21 31.41 -3.67 -6.86
CA LEU A 21 30.46 -4.66 -6.37
C LEU A 21 30.49 -4.59 -4.84
N LEU A 22 29.43 -4.07 -4.22
CA LEU A 22 29.29 -4.14 -2.76
C LEU A 22 29.05 -5.61 -2.36
N PRO A 23 29.69 -6.09 -1.27
CA PRO A 23 29.34 -7.37 -0.69
C PRO A 23 27.86 -7.38 -0.30
N SER A 24 27.12 -8.41 -0.72
CA SER A 24 25.78 -8.66 -0.23
C SER A 24 25.85 -9.00 1.25
N ALA A 25 25.29 -8.15 2.11
CA ALA A 25 24.99 -8.51 3.49
C ALA A 25 23.81 -9.47 3.49
N THR A 26 24.06 -10.74 3.79
CA THR A 26 23.00 -11.69 4.13
C THR A 26 22.33 -11.22 5.41
N PRO A 27 21.01 -10.92 5.41
CA PRO A 27 20.32 -10.70 6.67
C PRO A 27 20.32 -12.02 7.43
N GLY A 28 20.89 -12.00 8.63
CA GLY A 28 20.90 -13.12 9.54
C GLY A 28 19.49 -13.67 9.74
N ARG A 29 19.39 -15.00 9.78
CA ARG A 29 18.16 -15.75 10.06
C ARG A 29 17.44 -15.16 11.27
N PRO A 30 16.18 -14.69 11.14
CA PRO A 30 15.40 -14.27 12.29
C PRO A 30 15.22 -15.47 13.23
N ARG A 31 15.61 -15.31 14.49
CA ARG A 31 15.25 -16.26 15.55
C ARG A 31 13.72 -16.26 15.63
N PRO A 32 13.05 -17.41 15.63
CA PRO A 32 11.62 -17.44 15.91
C PRO A 32 11.45 -17.09 17.40
N GLY A 33 11.11 -15.83 17.66
CA GLY A 33 10.60 -15.42 18.96
C GLY A 33 9.27 -16.11 19.17
N GLY A 34 9.27 -17.16 19.99
CA GLY A 34 8.06 -17.86 20.42
C GLY A 34 7.17 -16.88 21.17
N ARG A 35 6.19 -16.31 20.48
CA ARG A 35 5.08 -15.61 21.12
C ARG A 35 4.13 -16.69 21.61
N THR A 36 4.37 -17.17 22.82
CA THR A 36 3.36 -17.92 23.57
C THR A 36 2.18 -16.96 23.80
N LEU A 37 1.16 -17.08 22.95
CA LEU A 37 -0.15 -16.52 23.22
C LEU A 37 -0.74 -17.36 24.34
N ALA A 38 -0.71 -16.83 25.56
CA ALA A 38 -1.43 -17.39 26.69
C ALA A 38 -2.93 -17.37 26.33
N SER A 39 -3.48 -18.56 26.09
CA SER A 39 -4.91 -18.76 25.86
C SER A 39 -5.62 -18.52 27.19
N ALA A 40 -6.29 -17.37 27.33
CA ALA A 40 -7.21 -17.15 28.42
C ALA A 40 -8.40 -18.09 28.22
N ALA A 41 -8.58 -19.04 29.15
CA ALA A 41 -9.69 -19.97 29.13
C ALA A 41 -11.02 -19.19 29.09
N THR A 42 -11.76 -19.34 28.00
CA THR A 42 -13.10 -18.77 27.86
C THR A 42 -14.00 -19.53 28.83
N SER A 43 -14.40 -18.90 29.92
CA SER A 43 -15.42 -19.46 30.82
C SER A 43 -16.68 -19.68 30.00
N ALA A 44 -17.14 -20.93 29.90
CA ALA A 44 -18.36 -21.31 29.21
C ALA A 44 -19.55 -20.71 29.97
N VAL A 45 -19.90 -19.48 29.61
CA VAL A 45 -21.13 -18.84 30.04
C VAL A 45 -22.27 -19.49 29.27
N SER A 46 -23.21 -20.11 30.00
CA SER A 46 -24.42 -20.66 29.42
C SER A 46 -25.13 -19.59 28.59
N ALA A 47 -25.48 -19.94 27.36
CA ALA A 47 -26.15 -19.05 26.42
C ALA A 47 -27.46 -18.51 27.04
N PRO A 48 -27.59 -17.19 27.26
CA PRO A 48 -28.87 -16.62 27.60
C PRO A 48 -29.77 -16.59 26.36
N ASP A 49 -31.01 -17.07 26.49
CA ASP A 49 -32.10 -17.04 25.50
C ASP A 49 -32.47 -15.63 24.97
N GLY A 50 -31.72 -14.59 25.35
CA GLY A 50 -31.82 -13.22 24.83
C GLY A 50 -30.75 -12.86 23.78
N SER A 51 -29.94 -13.82 23.33
CA SER A 51 -28.84 -13.56 22.39
C SER A 51 -29.32 -13.07 21.02
N THR A 52 -30.47 -13.53 20.53
CA THR A 52 -30.96 -13.18 19.19
C THR A 52 -31.32 -11.71 19.11
N ASP A 53 -32.08 -11.17 20.06
CA ASP A 53 -32.52 -9.76 20.03
C ASP A 53 -31.34 -8.77 20.08
N VAL A 54 -30.32 -9.09 20.88
CA VAL A 54 -29.08 -8.28 20.94
C VAL A 54 -28.27 -8.42 19.66
N SER A 55 -28.09 -9.63 19.14
CA SER A 55 -27.39 -9.86 17.87
C SER A 55 -28.12 -9.18 16.70
N ASP A 56 -29.44 -9.26 16.67
CA ASP A 56 -30.28 -8.67 15.64
C ASP A 56 -30.19 -7.15 15.69
N ARG A 57 -30.17 -6.52 16.88
CA ARG A 57 -29.91 -5.08 17.01
C ARG A 57 -28.52 -4.69 16.54
N ILE A 58 -27.48 -5.45 16.91
CA ILE A 58 -26.10 -5.18 16.50
C ILE A 58 -25.97 -5.23 14.98
N LEU A 59 -26.66 -6.16 14.30
CA LEU A 59 -26.59 -6.32 12.86
C LEU A 59 -27.54 -5.39 12.10
N SER A 60 -28.73 -5.09 12.64
CA SER A 60 -29.75 -4.30 11.96
C SER A 60 -29.58 -2.80 12.17
N GLU A 61 -29.07 -2.34 13.31
CA GLU A 61 -28.96 -0.92 13.61
C GLU A 61 -28.01 -0.17 12.67
N PRO A 62 -26.79 -0.67 12.35
CA PRO A 62 -25.87 0.02 11.44
C PRO A 62 -26.44 0.23 10.04
N LEU A 63 -27.32 -0.67 9.58
CA LEU A 63 -27.91 -0.64 8.23
C LEU A 63 -28.98 0.45 8.06
N LYS A 64 -29.48 1.04 9.15
CA LYS A 64 -30.48 2.12 9.13
C LYS A 64 -29.87 3.49 8.83
N HIS A 65 -28.55 3.63 8.95
CA HIS A 65 -27.85 4.91 8.84
C HIS A 65 -27.03 4.94 7.54
N SER A 66 -27.06 6.05 6.82
CA SER A 66 -26.33 6.19 5.54
C SER A 66 -24.80 6.15 5.72
N ASP A 67 -24.31 6.58 6.88
CA ASP A 67 -22.89 6.58 7.23
C ASP A 67 -22.71 6.33 8.73
N PHE A 68 -23.06 5.13 9.18
CA PHE A 68 -23.05 4.74 10.59
C PHE A 68 -21.69 4.92 11.28
N PHE A 69 -20.61 4.64 10.55
CA PHE A 69 -19.23 4.73 11.06
C PHE A 69 -18.58 6.09 10.80
N ASN A 70 -19.31 7.03 10.19
CA ASN A 70 -18.85 8.36 9.84
C ASN A 70 -17.55 8.36 9.01
N VAL A 71 -17.44 7.44 8.05
CA VAL A 71 -16.20 7.24 7.27
C VAL A 71 -15.87 8.42 6.36
N LYS A 72 -16.88 9.23 6.01
CA LYS A 72 -16.71 10.43 5.18
C LYS A 72 -15.81 11.50 5.82
N GLU A 73 -15.60 11.46 7.13
CA GLU A 73 -14.70 12.42 7.81
C GLU A 73 -13.23 12.03 7.72
N LEU A 74 -12.91 10.79 7.34
CA LEU A 74 -11.53 10.32 7.27
C LEU A 74 -10.73 10.93 6.11
N PHE A 75 -11.41 11.38 5.06
CA PHE A 75 -10.78 11.99 3.90
C PHE A 75 -11.68 13.05 3.28
N SER A 76 -11.08 13.97 2.53
CA SER A 76 -11.79 14.95 1.72
C SER A 76 -11.27 14.93 0.29
N VAL A 77 -12.00 15.54 -0.64
CA VAL A 77 -11.51 15.73 -2.01
C VAL A 77 -10.16 16.45 -2.02
N ARG A 78 -9.97 17.41 -1.12
CA ARG A 78 -8.69 18.11 -0.95
C ARG A 78 -7.59 17.17 -0.48
N SER A 79 -7.84 16.33 0.54
CA SER A 79 -6.81 15.40 1.02
C SER A 79 -6.43 14.35 -0.03
N LEU A 80 -7.39 13.90 -0.84
CA LEU A 80 -7.13 13.04 -1.99
C LEU A 80 -6.29 13.76 -3.07
N PHE A 81 -6.63 15.01 -3.38
CA PHE A 81 -5.84 15.79 -4.32
C PHE A 81 -4.39 15.99 -3.85
N ASP A 82 -4.21 16.37 -2.58
CA ASP A 82 -2.91 16.60 -1.96
C ASP A 82 -2.06 15.31 -1.91
N ALA A 83 -2.71 14.14 -1.74
CA ALA A 83 -2.07 12.83 -1.81
C ALA A 83 -1.72 12.36 -3.25
N ARG A 84 -1.97 13.18 -4.26
CA ARG A 84 -1.66 12.92 -5.68
C ARG A 84 -2.36 11.69 -6.28
N VAL A 85 -3.47 11.22 -5.70
CA VAL A 85 -4.25 10.10 -6.29
C VAL A 85 -4.87 10.44 -7.65
N HIS A 86 -4.92 11.72 -8.03
CA HIS A 86 -5.40 12.18 -9.33
C HIS A 86 -4.41 11.92 -10.48
N LEU A 87 -3.21 11.39 -10.22
CA LEU A 87 -2.21 11.13 -11.26
C LEU A 87 -2.37 9.73 -11.86
N GLY A 88 -2.77 9.67 -13.13
CA GLY A 88 -2.84 8.43 -13.90
C GLY A 88 -1.52 8.06 -14.61
N HIS A 89 -1.49 6.86 -15.18
CA HIS A 89 -0.42 6.42 -16.09
C HIS A 89 -0.49 7.11 -17.46
N LYS A 90 0.55 6.95 -18.27
CA LYS A 90 0.62 7.50 -19.64
C LYS A 90 -0.48 6.94 -20.54
N ALA A 91 -0.84 7.70 -21.57
CA ALA A 91 -1.77 7.27 -22.60
C ALA A 91 -1.31 5.95 -23.23
N GLY A 92 -2.25 5.05 -23.51
CA GLY A 92 -1.97 3.71 -24.02
C GLY A 92 -1.79 2.63 -22.93
N CYS A 93 -1.49 3.00 -21.69
CA CYS A 93 -1.43 2.05 -20.55
C CYS A 93 -2.77 1.86 -19.83
N ARG A 94 -3.82 2.56 -20.25
CA ARG A 94 -5.15 2.46 -19.63
C ARG A 94 -5.77 1.11 -19.98
N HIS A 95 -6.32 0.42 -18.97
CA HIS A 95 -7.14 -0.76 -19.19
C HIS A 95 -8.44 -0.42 -19.96
N ARG A 96 -8.95 -1.36 -20.75
CA ARG A 96 -10.23 -1.27 -21.47
C ARG A 96 -11.14 -2.41 -21.06
#